data_AF-V7B3H5-F1
#
_entry.id   AF-V7B3H5-F1
#
_cell.length_a   1.000
_cell.length_b   1.000
_cell.length_c   1.000
_cell.angle_alpha   90.00
_cell.angle_beta   90.00
_cell.angle_gamma   90.00
#
_symmetry.space_group_name_H-M   'P 1'
#
loop_
_entity.id
_entity.type
_entity.pdbx_description
1 polymer ?
#
loop_
_entity_poly.entity_id
_entity_poly.type
_entity_poly.pdbx_seq_one_letter_code
_entity_poly.pdbx_strand_id
1 'polypeptide(L)'
;SQFLALIFSTLSLSFLHSLSLFFFFSLLLVFSVTDLELFRQELRPVIILYHPKWVSLCYQKQLLAFCSWFCCIALASLQQAVVTMNNFQQYRHIASPGWRLGWTWAKKEVIWSMMGGQTTEQGDCSKFKAGIPHCCKKDPTVVDLLPGTPYNQQIANCCKGGVLGSWVQDPTNAVSSFQVSVGRAGTTNKTVKVPKNFTLSAPGPGYTCGPAKIVKPTQFIQADKRRVTQALMTWNVTCQYSQFLAQKTPSCCVSLSSFYNDTIVPCPTCACGCQGNSSLSGSCVNSQTPHLASVVSGSGKNNLSPLVQCTSHMCPVRIHWHVKVNYKEYWRVKVTITNFNYRMNYSEWNMVVQHPNFDNLTQLFSFNYKSLTPYGSINDTAMLWGVKFYNDFLSQAGPNGNVQSELLFRKDKATFTFDKGWAFPRRIYFNGDNCVMPPPDAYPWLPNAGSRQEVSLFALVIAYLVALVFYAHA
;
A
#
# COMPACT_ATOMS: atom_id res chain seq x y z
N SER A 1 -14.09 76.18 -66.29
CA SER A 1 -15.32 76.00 -65.50
C SER A 1 -14.98 75.07 -64.34
N GLN A 2 -14.20 75.47 -63.33
CA GLN A 2 -14.53 76.42 -62.27
C GLN A 2 -15.90 76.16 -61.63
N PHE A 3 -16.08 74.98 -61.03
CA PHE A 3 -16.98 74.76 -59.88
C PHE A 3 -16.69 73.39 -59.23
N LEU A 4 -15.43 73.08 -58.91
CA LEU A 4 -15.06 71.85 -58.18
C LEU A 4 -13.67 71.95 -57.51
N ALA A 5 -13.32 73.14 -57.03
CA ALA A 5 -12.02 73.43 -56.41
C ALA A 5 -12.14 74.01 -54.99
N LEU A 6 -13.20 73.65 -54.24
CA LEU A 6 -13.41 74.18 -52.88
C LEU A 6 -13.84 73.15 -51.83
N ILE A 7 -13.67 71.85 -52.11
CA ILE A 7 -13.76 70.80 -51.07
C ILE A 7 -12.55 69.86 -51.20
N PHE A 8 -11.37 70.45 -51.36
CA PHE A 8 -10.07 69.79 -51.16
C PHE A 8 -9.36 70.52 -50.01
N SER A 9 -9.88 70.38 -48.78
CA SER A 9 -9.14 70.76 -47.57
C SER A 9 -9.72 70.17 -46.27
N THR A 10 -10.28 68.96 -46.27
CA THR A 10 -10.44 68.16 -45.04
C THR A 10 -10.82 66.73 -45.40
N LEU A 11 -9.87 65.79 -45.42
CA LEU A 11 -10.13 64.37 -45.11
C LEU A 11 -8.80 63.64 -44.95
N SER A 12 -8.60 63.12 -43.74
CA SER A 12 -7.38 62.49 -43.22
C SER A 12 -7.12 61.09 -43.79
N LEU A 13 -5.86 60.65 -43.65
CA LEU A 13 -5.25 59.35 -43.99
C LEU A 13 -5.94 58.07 -43.47
N SER A 14 -7.14 58.15 -42.88
CA SER A 14 -7.88 57.06 -42.25
C SER A 14 -8.71 56.20 -43.21
N PHE A 15 -8.77 56.53 -44.50
CA PHE A 15 -9.61 55.84 -45.49
C PHE A 15 -8.88 54.75 -46.32
N LEU A 16 -7.55 54.65 -46.23
CA LEU A 16 -6.77 53.63 -46.96
C LEU A 16 -6.54 52.32 -46.18
N HIS A 17 -6.82 52.29 -44.87
CA HIS A 17 -6.69 51.08 -44.03
C HIS A 17 -7.93 50.17 -44.04
N SER A 18 -9.09 50.64 -44.50
CA SER A 18 -10.34 49.88 -44.51
C SER A 18 -10.50 48.93 -45.71
N LEU A 19 -9.76 49.15 -46.83
CA LEU A 19 -9.86 48.29 -48.01
C LEU A 19 -9.06 46.97 -47.90
N SER A 20 -8.06 46.88 -47.02
CA SER A 20 -7.24 45.67 -46.84
C SER A 20 -7.94 44.59 -45.99
N LEU A 21 -8.83 44.99 -45.07
CA LEU A 21 -9.56 44.07 -44.18
C LEU A 21 -10.74 43.37 -44.87
N PHE A 22 -11.31 43.97 -45.91
CA PHE A 22 -12.45 43.40 -46.63
C PHE A 22 -12.07 42.19 -47.51
N PHE A 23 -10.82 42.13 -48.02
CA PHE A 23 -10.37 41.00 -48.84
C PHE A 23 -10.00 39.74 -48.03
N PHE A 24 -9.65 39.89 -46.73
CA PHE A 24 -9.33 38.76 -45.87
C PHE A 24 -10.57 38.06 -45.29
N PHE A 25 -11.70 38.76 -45.19
CA PHE A 25 -12.95 38.20 -44.67
C PHE A 25 -13.69 37.30 -45.68
N SER A 26 -13.48 37.50 -46.99
CA SER A 26 -14.17 36.73 -48.04
C SER A 26 -13.57 35.34 -48.27
N LEU A 27 -12.29 35.12 -47.97
CA LEU A 27 -11.62 33.83 -48.21
C LEU A 27 -11.88 32.80 -47.08
N LEU A 28 -12.23 33.27 -45.88
CA LEU A 28 -12.51 32.43 -44.71
C LEU A 28 -13.96 31.89 -44.67
N LEU A 29 -14.86 32.45 -45.48
CA LEU A 29 -16.27 32.05 -45.54
C LEU A 29 -16.54 30.80 -46.39
N VAL A 30 -15.57 30.31 -47.17
CA VAL A 30 -15.77 29.15 -48.06
C VAL A 30 -15.44 27.80 -47.36
N PHE A 31 -14.83 27.80 -46.17
CA PHE A 31 -14.35 26.58 -45.53
C PHE A 31 -15.12 26.09 -44.28
N SER A 32 -16.24 26.70 -43.88
CA SER A 32 -16.88 26.37 -42.58
C SER A 32 -18.28 25.75 -42.63
N VAL A 33 -18.82 25.39 -43.80
CA VAL A 33 -20.21 24.91 -43.89
C VAL A 33 -20.35 23.38 -43.91
N THR A 34 -19.28 22.62 -44.20
CA THR A 34 -19.37 21.15 -44.32
C THR A 34 -19.04 20.35 -43.06
N ASP A 35 -18.48 20.96 -42.00
CA ASP A 35 -18.05 20.23 -40.79
C ASP A 35 -19.00 20.36 -39.58
N LEU A 36 -20.09 21.14 -39.70
CA LEU A 36 -21.01 21.38 -38.58
C LEU A 36 -22.00 20.23 -38.31
N GLU A 37 -22.24 19.35 -39.28
CA GLU A 37 -23.14 18.19 -39.12
C GLU A 37 -22.44 16.99 -38.46
N LEU A 38 -21.12 16.86 -38.60
CA LEU A 38 -20.35 15.79 -37.94
C LEU A 38 -20.21 16.02 -36.42
N PHE A 39 -20.29 17.26 -35.97
CA PHE A 39 -20.15 17.63 -34.55
C PHE A 39 -21.43 17.41 -33.71
N ARG A 40 -22.57 17.13 -34.35
CA ARG A 40 -23.88 17.00 -33.68
C ARG A 40 -24.13 15.58 -33.10
N GLN A 41 -23.36 14.56 -33.50
CA GLN A 41 -23.64 13.16 -33.10
C GLN A 41 -22.85 12.64 -31.87
N GLU A 42 -21.73 13.24 -31.47
CA GLU A 42 -20.81 12.65 -30.46
C GLU A 42 -20.90 13.27 -29.05
N LEU A 43 -21.82 14.19 -28.76
CA LEU A 43 -21.95 14.85 -27.44
C LEU A 43 -23.35 14.70 -26.84
N ARG A 44 -23.75 13.47 -26.53
CA ARG A 44 -24.73 13.16 -25.47
C ARG A 44 -24.08 12.09 -24.59
N PRO A 45 -23.58 12.40 -23.37
CA PRO A 45 -24.37 13.05 -22.33
C PRO A 45 -23.51 13.90 -21.34
N VAL A 46 -23.28 15.19 -21.58
CA VAL A 46 -22.74 16.11 -20.55
C VAL A 46 -23.36 17.50 -20.70
N ILE A 47 -24.68 17.60 -20.59
CA ILE A 47 -25.34 18.90 -20.43
C ILE A 47 -26.42 18.73 -19.36
N ILE A 48 -26.04 18.89 -18.09
CA ILE A 48 -26.98 19.20 -17.02
C ILE A 48 -26.33 20.26 -16.11
N LEU A 49 -27.03 21.41 -16.05
CA LEU A 49 -26.92 22.56 -15.14
C LEU A 49 -25.91 23.67 -15.49
N TYR A 50 -26.27 24.49 -16.48
CA TYR A 50 -25.98 25.93 -16.44
C TYR A 50 -27.28 26.75 -16.63
N HIS A 51 -27.39 27.78 -15.80
CA HIS A 51 -28.53 28.68 -15.59
C HIS A 51 -29.15 29.26 -16.89
N PRO A 52 -30.49 29.40 -17.00
CA PRO A 52 -31.19 29.75 -18.25
C PRO A 52 -30.91 31.17 -18.82
N LYS A 53 -30.10 32.00 -18.15
CA LYS A 53 -29.78 33.36 -18.64
C LYS A 53 -28.64 33.41 -19.67
N TRP A 54 -27.79 32.38 -19.74
CA TRP A 54 -26.66 32.36 -20.68
C TRP A 54 -27.05 31.88 -22.09
N VAL A 55 -28.06 31.00 -22.18
CA VAL A 55 -28.53 30.48 -23.47
C VAL A 55 -29.21 31.58 -24.32
N SER A 56 -29.84 32.57 -23.67
CA SER A 56 -30.51 33.67 -24.38
C SER A 56 -29.56 34.68 -25.01
N LEU A 57 -28.30 34.77 -24.56
CA LEU A 57 -27.32 35.75 -25.05
C LEU A 57 -26.53 35.27 -26.28
N CYS A 58 -26.36 33.96 -26.48
CA CYS A 58 -25.67 33.43 -27.67
C CYS A 58 -26.63 33.21 -28.87
N TYR A 59 -27.95 33.40 -28.70
CA TYR A 59 -28.95 33.22 -29.77
C TYR A 59 -29.35 34.52 -30.50
N GLN A 60 -28.88 35.69 -30.05
CA GLN A 60 -29.32 36.97 -30.59
C GLN A 60 -28.10 37.79 -31.08
N LYS A 61 -27.92 37.79 -32.41
CA LYS A 61 -26.87 38.47 -33.20
C LYS A 61 -25.48 37.81 -33.14
N GLN A 62 -25.02 37.25 -34.26
CA GLN A 62 -23.62 37.18 -34.77
C GLN A 62 -22.42 37.08 -33.79
N LEU A 63 -22.63 36.62 -32.57
CA LEU A 63 -21.65 36.48 -31.48
C LEU A 63 -21.27 35.01 -31.23
N LEU A 64 -21.77 34.08 -32.06
CA LEU A 64 -21.43 32.66 -32.00
C LEU A 64 -19.91 32.41 -32.05
N ALA A 65 -19.18 33.17 -32.88
CA ALA A 65 -17.73 33.08 -32.95
C ALA A 65 -17.03 33.54 -31.66
N PHE A 66 -17.49 34.64 -31.04
CA PHE A 66 -16.94 35.15 -29.78
C PHE A 66 -17.31 34.26 -28.58
N CYS A 67 -18.53 33.72 -28.54
CA CYS A 67 -19.00 32.77 -27.52
C CYS A 67 -18.20 31.45 -27.60
N SER A 68 -17.94 30.96 -28.83
CA SER A 68 -17.03 29.84 -29.09
C SER A 68 -15.59 30.14 -28.66
N TRP A 69 -15.06 31.32 -29.00
CA TRP A 69 -13.67 31.68 -28.69
C TRP A 69 -13.43 31.86 -27.19
N PHE A 70 -14.35 32.51 -26.45
CA PHE A 70 -14.27 32.62 -24.99
C PHE A 70 -14.46 31.26 -24.29
N CYS A 71 -15.34 30.40 -24.80
CA CYS A 71 -15.51 29.03 -24.29
C CYS A 71 -14.22 28.21 -24.51
N CYS A 72 -13.60 28.31 -25.69
CA CYS A 72 -12.32 27.67 -26.01
C CYS A 72 -11.16 28.18 -25.13
N ILE A 73 -11.09 29.48 -24.83
CA ILE A 73 -10.06 30.04 -23.93
C ILE A 73 -10.25 29.55 -22.48
N ALA A 74 -11.49 29.41 -22.01
CA ALA A 74 -11.78 28.85 -20.69
C ALA A 74 -11.41 27.35 -20.59
N LEU A 75 -11.56 26.59 -21.68
CA LEU A 75 -11.17 25.19 -21.77
C LEU A 75 -9.63 24.99 -21.87
N ALA A 76 -8.88 25.99 -22.33
CA ALA A 76 -7.47 25.86 -22.71
C ALA A 76 -6.45 25.76 -21.55
N SER A 77 -6.88 25.80 -20.28
CA SER A 77 -5.96 25.77 -19.11
C SER A 77 -6.09 24.53 -18.21
N LEU A 78 -6.84 23.53 -18.66
CA LEU A 78 -7.01 22.25 -17.98
C LEU A 78 -6.03 21.22 -18.55
N GLN A 79 -5.18 20.67 -17.68
CA GLN A 79 -4.23 19.61 -18.01
C GLN A 79 -4.61 18.34 -17.26
N GLN A 80 -4.65 17.21 -17.96
CA GLN A 80 -4.83 15.90 -17.31
C GLN A 80 -3.48 15.32 -16.91
N ALA A 81 -3.40 14.84 -15.67
CA ALA A 81 -2.26 14.08 -15.18
C ALA A 81 -2.76 12.77 -14.55
N VAL A 82 -2.02 11.69 -14.78
CA VAL A 82 -2.24 10.39 -14.14
C VAL A 82 -1.10 10.16 -13.16
N VAL A 83 -1.46 9.89 -11.91
CA VAL A 83 -0.51 9.58 -10.85
C VAL A 83 -0.59 8.08 -10.57
N THR A 84 0.54 7.40 -10.70
CA THR A 84 0.65 5.97 -10.41
C THR A 84 1.63 5.76 -9.27
N MET A 85 1.20 5.03 -8.25
CA MET A 85 2.04 4.58 -7.15
C MET A 85 2.29 3.08 -7.28
N ASN A 86 3.56 2.71 -7.18
CA ASN A 86 4.00 1.32 -7.22
C ASN A 86 4.66 0.99 -5.88
N ASN A 87 4.17 -0.05 -5.20
CA ASN A 87 4.81 -0.60 -4.03
C ASN A 87 5.85 -1.65 -4.46
N PHE A 88 7.12 -1.23 -4.48
CA PHE A 88 8.24 -2.13 -4.77
C PHE A 88 8.76 -2.87 -3.53
N GLN A 89 8.14 -2.70 -2.36
CA GLN A 89 8.51 -3.47 -1.17
C GLN A 89 8.14 -4.94 -1.37
N GLN A 90 9.11 -5.83 -1.16
CA GLN A 90 8.93 -7.25 -1.39
C GLN A 90 7.87 -7.85 -0.47
N TYR A 91 7.95 -7.56 0.83
CA TYR A 91 7.10 -8.17 1.85
C TYR A 91 6.35 -7.17 2.73
N ARG A 92 6.52 -5.86 2.54
CA ARG A 92 5.73 -4.84 3.25
C ARG A 92 4.58 -4.37 2.39
N HIS A 93 3.36 -4.50 2.90
CA HIS A 93 2.14 -3.96 2.29
C HIS A 93 1.67 -2.71 3.05
N ILE A 94 0.83 -1.89 2.41
CA ILE A 94 0.10 -0.80 3.06
C ILE A 94 -1.31 -1.31 3.32
N ALA A 95 -1.62 -1.57 4.59
CA ALA A 95 -2.93 -2.04 5.02
C ALA A 95 -3.96 -0.89 5.11
N SER A 96 -5.22 -1.23 5.37
CA SER A 96 -6.27 -0.26 5.70
C SER A 96 -5.88 0.54 6.97
N PRO A 97 -6.12 1.87 7.06
CA PRO A 97 -6.94 2.75 6.19
C PRO A 97 -6.27 3.22 4.89
N GLY A 98 -5.14 2.64 4.51
CA GLY A 98 -4.49 2.89 3.23
C GLY A 98 -3.52 4.08 3.23
N TRP A 99 -2.98 4.38 2.06
CA TRP A 99 -2.08 5.51 1.85
C TRP A 99 -2.82 6.85 1.74
N ARG A 100 -2.15 7.93 2.13
CA ARG A 100 -2.51 9.32 1.86
C ARG A 100 -1.31 10.01 1.22
N LEU A 101 -1.48 10.54 0.02
CA LEU A 101 -0.42 11.19 -0.75
C LEU A 101 -0.62 12.70 -0.72
N GLY A 102 0.34 13.43 -0.18
CA GLY A 102 0.39 14.88 -0.20
C GLY A 102 1.50 15.41 -1.10
N TRP A 103 1.30 16.61 -1.62
CA TRP A 103 2.34 17.39 -2.31
C TRP A 103 2.03 18.87 -2.23
N THR A 104 2.99 19.73 -2.55
CA THR A 104 2.81 21.18 -2.63
C THR A 104 2.93 21.66 -4.08
N TRP A 105 1.91 22.38 -4.56
CA TRP A 105 1.94 23.04 -5.86
C TRP A 105 3.04 24.10 -5.94
N ALA A 106 3.71 24.18 -7.09
CA ALA A 106 4.82 25.10 -7.30
C ALA A 106 4.35 26.56 -7.47
N LYS A 107 3.15 26.79 -8.01
CA LYS A 107 2.57 28.11 -8.25
C LYS A 107 1.19 28.22 -7.59
N LYS A 108 0.14 28.43 -8.38
CA LYS A 108 -1.25 28.67 -7.99
C LYS A 108 -2.19 27.69 -8.72
N GLU A 109 -1.68 26.50 -9.00
CA GLU A 109 -2.43 25.39 -9.58
C GLU A 109 -3.57 24.97 -8.63
N VAL A 110 -4.65 24.45 -9.22
CA VAL A 110 -5.83 23.95 -8.50
C VAL A 110 -6.27 22.63 -9.12
N ILE A 111 -7.00 21.81 -8.36
CA ILE A 111 -7.58 20.57 -8.85
C ILE A 111 -9.02 20.82 -9.24
N TRP A 112 -9.35 20.67 -10.53
CA TRP A 112 -10.71 20.83 -11.04
C TRP A 112 -11.56 19.58 -10.83
N SER A 113 -11.02 18.41 -11.13
CA SER A 113 -11.70 17.13 -10.97
C SER A 113 -10.70 16.01 -10.74
N MET A 114 -11.18 14.90 -10.18
CA MET A 114 -10.39 13.69 -9.93
C MET A 114 -11.20 12.44 -10.27
N MET A 115 -10.50 11.38 -10.67
CA MET A 115 -11.05 10.03 -10.84
C MET A 115 -10.10 9.02 -10.19
N GLY A 116 -10.65 7.98 -9.55
CA GLY A 116 -9.89 6.97 -8.82
C GLY A 116 -9.33 7.42 -7.47
N GLY A 117 -9.46 8.70 -7.11
CA GLY A 117 -9.00 9.24 -5.84
C GLY A 117 -9.72 10.53 -5.50
N GLN A 118 -9.63 10.97 -4.25
CA GLN A 118 -10.28 12.17 -3.76
C GLN A 118 -9.38 12.93 -2.78
N THR A 119 -9.40 14.26 -2.84
CA THR A 119 -8.78 15.09 -1.81
C THR A 119 -9.54 15.04 -0.49
N THR A 120 -8.82 15.04 0.62
CA THR A 120 -9.41 14.99 1.97
C THR A 120 -10.05 16.31 2.37
N GLU A 121 -9.60 17.41 1.78
CA GLU A 121 -10.08 18.77 2.04
C GLU A 121 -10.18 19.54 0.72
N GLN A 122 -11.17 20.44 0.60
CA GLN A 122 -11.32 21.32 -0.55
C GLN A 122 -10.47 22.60 -0.42
N GLY A 123 -10.34 23.14 0.79
CA GLY A 123 -9.64 24.42 1.05
C GLY A 123 -10.45 25.66 0.63
N ASP A 124 -9.83 26.85 0.69
CA ASP A 124 -10.47 28.11 0.32
C ASP A 124 -10.51 28.31 -1.20
N CYS A 125 -11.68 28.04 -1.80
CA CYS A 125 -11.98 28.27 -3.21
C CYS A 125 -12.73 29.59 -3.48
N SER A 126 -12.82 30.53 -2.53
CA SER A 126 -13.62 31.77 -2.63
C SER A 126 -13.34 32.67 -3.85
N LYS A 127 -12.15 32.50 -4.45
CA LYS A 127 -11.71 33.19 -5.68
C LYS A 127 -12.48 32.73 -6.93
N PHE A 128 -13.09 31.55 -6.91
CA PHE A 128 -13.85 30.99 -8.02
C PHE A 128 -15.34 31.26 -7.79
N LYS A 129 -15.93 32.17 -8.59
CA LYS A 129 -17.33 32.61 -8.45
C LYS A 129 -18.32 31.74 -9.22
N ALA A 130 -17.86 31.00 -10.22
CA ALA A 130 -18.66 30.07 -11.02
C ALA A 130 -17.82 28.82 -11.31
N GLY A 131 -18.38 27.63 -11.09
CA GLY A 131 -17.65 26.36 -11.16
C GLY A 131 -16.57 26.27 -10.08
N ILE A 132 -16.87 25.62 -8.96
CA ILE A 132 -15.92 25.50 -7.85
C ILE A 132 -14.98 24.31 -8.12
N PRO A 133 -13.65 24.50 -8.10
CA PRO A 133 -12.71 23.39 -8.23
C PRO A 133 -12.87 22.37 -7.09
N HIS A 134 -12.55 21.12 -7.39
CA HIS A 134 -12.52 20.04 -6.40
C HIS A 134 -11.59 20.33 -5.21
N CYS A 135 -10.45 20.98 -5.44
CA CYS A 135 -9.54 21.43 -4.38
C CYS A 135 -8.73 22.67 -4.79
N CYS A 136 -8.69 23.68 -3.93
CA CYS A 136 -7.92 24.92 -4.11
C CYS A 136 -6.74 25.07 -3.13
N LYS A 137 -6.52 24.07 -2.28
CA LYS A 137 -5.41 24.05 -1.32
C LYS A 137 -4.07 23.95 -2.05
N LYS A 138 -3.06 24.68 -1.57
CA LYS A 138 -1.71 24.67 -2.16
C LYS A 138 -1.00 23.34 -1.93
N ASP A 139 -1.31 22.69 -0.81
CA ASP A 139 -0.78 21.43 -0.33
C ASP A 139 -1.89 20.35 -0.22
N PRO A 140 -2.49 19.91 -1.34
CA PRO A 140 -3.55 18.91 -1.29
C PRO A 140 -3.05 17.58 -0.72
N THR A 141 -3.92 16.89 0.01
CA THR A 141 -3.74 15.48 0.41
C THR A 141 -4.80 14.64 -0.27
N VAL A 142 -4.38 13.60 -0.98
CA VAL A 142 -5.22 12.70 -1.75
C VAL A 142 -5.26 11.32 -1.09
N VAL A 143 -6.44 10.72 -1.12
CA VAL A 143 -6.69 9.33 -0.75
C VAL A 143 -7.31 8.59 -1.92
N ASP A 144 -7.12 7.27 -1.94
CA ASP A 144 -7.81 6.39 -2.87
C ASP A 144 -9.31 6.34 -2.57
N LEU A 145 -10.12 6.04 -3.59
CA LEU A 145 -11.53 5.75 -3.38
C LEU A 145 -11.72 4.34 -2.80
N LEU A 146 -12.88 4.10 -2.18
CA LEU A 146 -13.20 2.79 -1.59
C LEU A 146 -13.63 1.78 -2.66
N PRO A 147 -13.48 0.46 -2.38
CA PRO A 147 -14.06 -0.58 -3.23
C PRO A 147 -15.58 -0.39 -3.39
N GLY A 148 -16.10 -0.65 -4.59
CA GLY A 148 -17.53 -0.46 -4.91
C GLY A 148 -17.90 0.93 -5.45
N THR A 149 -16.91 1.81 -5.65
CA THR A 149 -17.09 3.12 -6.33
C THR A 149 -17.75 2.93 -7.71
N PRO A 150 -18.64 3.82 -8.18
CA PRO A 150 -19.25 3.71 -9.51
C PRO A 150 -18.24 3.76 -10.67
N TYR A 151 -18.49 3.04 -11.76
CA TYR A 151 -17.55 2.88 -12.88
C TYR A 151 -17.12 4.22 -13.53
N ASN A 152 -17.99 5.23 -13.54
CA ASN A 152 -17.69 6.56 -14.08
C ASN A 152 -16.66 7.36 -13.26
N GLN A 153 -16.33 6.91 -12.05
CA GLN A 153 -15.33 7.51 -11.17
C GLN A 153 -14.09 6.63 -11.02
N GLN A 154 -14.03 5.49 -11.71
CA GLN A 154 -12.91 4.56 -11.65
C GLN A 154 -11.88 4.80 -12.75
N ILE A 155 -10.64 4.40 -12.47
CA ILE A 155 -9.55 4.26 -13.44
C ILE A 155 -8.83 2.93 -13.18
N ALA A 156 -8.01 2.48 -14.13
CA ALA A 156 -7.23 1.26 -13.98
C ALA A 156 -6.42 1.26 -12.67
N ASN A 157 -6.43 0.13 -11.95
CA ASN A 157 -5.73 -0.06 -10.68
C ASN A 157 -6.17 0.87 -9.52
N CYS A 158 -7.31 1.55 -9.61
CA CYS A 158 -7.81 2.37 -8.51
C CYS A 158 -8.69 1.61 -7.52
N CYS A 159 -9.10 2.36 -6.50
CA CYS A 159 -10.31 2.18 -5.74
C CYS A 159 -10.26 1.00 -4.76
N LYS A 160 -9.10 0.83 -4.14
CA LYS A 160 -8.82 -0.22 -3.15
C LYS A 160 -8.82 0.31 -1.72
N GLY A 161 -9.35 1.51 -1.50
CA GLY A 161 -9.31 2.18 -0.20
C GLY A 161 -7.90 2.46 0.28
N GLY A 162 -6.94 2.59 -0.65
CA GLY A 162 -5.56 2.92 -0.37
C GLY A 162 -4.73 1.72 0.08
N VAL A 163 -5.28 0.51 0.02
CA VAL A 163 -4.53 -0.71 0.29
C VAL A 163 -3.60 -1.01 -0.89
N LEU A 164 -2.33 -1.25 -0.59
CA LEU A 164 -1.32 -1.67 -1.56
C LEU A 164 -0.66 -2.97 -1.09
N GLY A 165 -0.83 -4.03 -1.86
CA GLY A 165 -0.20 -5.33 -1.61
C GLY A 165 1.32 -5.24 -1.65
N SER A 166 1.99 -6.24 -1.09
CA SER A 166 3.44 -6.40 -1.25
C SER A 166 3.74 -6.95 -2.65
N TRP A 167 4.90 -6.58 -3.20
CA TRP A 167 5.27 -6.96 -4.57
C TRP A 167 5.36 -8.48 -4.75
N VAL A 168 5.75 -9.23 -3.70
CA VAL A 168 5.93 -10.67 -3.78
C VAL A 168 4.60 -11.43 -3.69
N GLN A 169 3.67 -10.98 -2.83
CA GLN A 169 2.37 -11.64 -2.63
C GLN A 169 1.42 -11.37 -3.80
N ASP A 170 1.32 -10.12 -4.22
CA ASP A 170 0.35 -9.70 -5.22
C ASP A 170 0.87 -8.47 -6.02
N PRO A 171 1.67 -8.71 -7.07
CA PRO A 171 2.16 -7.65 -7.94
C PRO A 171 1.04 -6.81 -8.57
N THR A 172 -0.13 -7.41 -8.80
CA THR A 172 -1.27 -6.72 -9.42
C THR A 172 -1.91 -5.72 -8.46
N ASN A 173 -1.97 -6.06 -7.17
CA ASN A 173 -2.48 -5.16 -6.14
C ASN A 173 -1.43 -4.23 -5.54
N ALA A 174 -0.15 -4.38 -5.90
CA ALA A 174 0.94 -3.50 -5.54
C ALA A 174 0.97 -2.16 -6.31
N VAL A 175 0.02 -1.92 -7.23
CA VAL A 175 -0.08 -0.68 -8.01
C VAL A 175 -1.40 0.02 -7.71
N SER A 176 -1.37 1.35 -7.52
CA SER A 176 -2.57 2.19 -7.43
C SER A 176 -2.44 3.38 -8.37
N SER A 177 -3.54 3.82 -8.98
CA SER A 177 -3.52 5.01 -9.81
C SER A 177 -4.77 5.86 -9.67
N PHE A 178 -4.60 7.17 -9.86
CA PHE A 178 -5.69 8.13 -9.92
C PHE A 178 -5.37 9.20 -10.98
N GLN A 179 -6.43 9.79 -11.53
CA GLN A 179 -6.32 10.86 -12.51
C GLN A 179 -6.75 12.18 -11.88
N VAL A 180 -6.04 13.25 -12.25
CA VAL A 180 -6.29 14.60 -11.76
C VAL A 180 -6.32 15.58 -12.92
N SER A 181 -7.36 16.42 -12.96
CA SER A 181 -7.45 17.55 -13.89
C SER A 181 -6.94 18.80 -13.20
N VAL A 182 -5.78 19.28 -13.62
CA VAL A 182 -5.09 20.41 -13.02
C VAL A 182 -5.41 21.69 -13.79
N GLY A 183 -5.93 22.69 -13.07
CA GLY A 183 -6.19 24.02 -13.59
C GLY A 183 -5.02 24.97 -13.35
N ARG A 184 -4.91 25.99 -14.21
CA ARG A 184 -3.85 27.02 -14.13
C ARG A 184 -2.43 26.45 -14.18
N ALA A 185 -2.30 25.25 -14.75
CA ALA A 185 -1.03 24.65 -15.08
C ALA A 185 -0.45 25.32 -16.34
N GLY A 186 0.88 25.25 -16.50
CA GLY A 186 1.50 25.61 -17.77
C GLY A 186 1.04 24.69 -18.90
N THR A 187 1.03 25.18 -20.14
CA THR A 187 0.61 24.41 -21.33
C THR A 187 1.80 23.79 -22.08
N THR A 188 3.03 24.08 -21.67
CA THR A 188 4.26 23.62 -22.33
C THR A 188 5.25 23.05 -21.31
N ASN A 189 6.16 22.21 -21.78
CA ASN A 189 7.19 21.57 -20.93
C ASN A 189 8.07 22.56 -20.17
N LYS A 190 8.17 23.82 -20.62
CA LYS A 190 8.91 24.89 -19.93
C LYS A 190 8.07 25.59 -18.84
N THR A 191 6.76 25.67 -19.04
CA THR A 191 5.83 26.42 -18.18
C THR A 191 5.25 25.58 -17.05
N VAL A 192 5.06 24.27 -17.28
CA VAL A 192 4.71 23.28 -16.26
C VAL A 192 5.83 23.23 -15.22
N LYS A 193 5.47 23.32 -13.94
CA LYS A 193 6.42 23.23 -12.83
C LYS A 193 6.10 21.99 -12.01
N VAL A 194 7.16 21.26 -11.67
CA VAL A 194 7.06 20.03 -10.87
C VAL A 194 6.61 20.41 -9.46
N PRO A 195 5.62 19.69 -8.88
CA PRO A 195 5.27 19.86 -7.49
C PRO A 195 6.45 19.57 -6.56
N LYS A 196 6.39 20.11 -5.34
CA LYS A 196 7.44 19.99 -4.33
C LYS A 196 6.89 19.34 -3.07
N ASN A 197 7.78 18.89 -2.18
CA ASN A 197 7.43 18.41 -0.85
C ASN A 197 6.36 17.30 -0.87
N PHE A 198 6.67 16.20 -1.56
CA PHE A 198 5.81 15.03 -1.54
C PHE A 198 5.83 14.37 -0.16
N THR A 199 4.67 13.98 0.35
CA THR A 199 4.51 13.27 1.61
C THR A 199 3.68 12.02 1.37
N LEU A 200 4.15 10.87 1.84
CA LEU A 200 3.40 9.63 1.83
C LEU A 200 3.12 9.24 3.26
N SER A 201 1.85 9.32 3.66
CA SER A 201 1.40 8.82 4.95
C SER A 201 0.75 7.47 4.75
N ALA A 202 1.19 6.46 5.49
CA ALA A 202 0.56 5.14 5.56
C ALA A 202 0.09 4.91 7.01
N PRO A 203 -0.57 3.80 7.33
CA PRO A 203 -0.83 3.45 8.72
C PRO A 203 0.51 3.29 9.47
N GLY A 204 0.74 4.14 10.46
CA GLY A 204 2.02 4.26 11.17
C GLY A 204 3.00 5.24 10.51
N PRO A 205 3.96 5.80 11.26
CA PRO A 205 5.01 6.62 10.68
C PRO A 205 6.02 5.74 9.92
N GLY A 206 6.93 6.36 9.18
CA GLY A 206 8.10 5.66 8.62
C GLY A 206 8.42 5.98 7.17
N TYR A 207 7.47 6.45 6.37
CA TYR A 207 7.71 6.79 4.97
C TYR A 207 8.22 8.22 4.83
N THR A 208 9.30 8.38 4.09
CA THR A 208 9.86 9.68 3.69
C THR A 208 10.09 9.70 2.19
N CYS A 209 9.63 10.75 1.52
CA CYS A 209 9.76 10.90 0.07
C CYS A 209 10.89 11.85 -0.30
N GLY A 210 11.65 11.47 -1.32
CA GLY A 210 12.66 12.34 -1.93
C GLY A 210 12.05 13.41 -2.86
N PRO A 211 12.89 14.29 -3.42
CA PRO A 211 12.45 15.26 -4.42
C PRO A 211 12.03 14.58 -5.73
N ALA A 212 11.07 15.18 -6.44
CA ALA A 212 10.64 14.70 -7.74
C ALA A 212 11.73 14.89 -8.80
N LYS A 213 12.03 13.80 -9.54
CA LYS A 213 13.01 13.77 -10.63
C LYS A 213 12.31 13.68 -11.97
N ILE A 214 12.68 14.53 -12.91
CA ILE A 214 12.13 14.51 -14.26
C ILE A 214 12.65 13.28 -14.99
N VAL A 215 11.76 12.52 -15.62
CA VAL A 215 12.08 11.31 -16.39
C VAL A 215 11.52 11.40 -17.80
N LYS A 216 11.83 10.41 -18.64
CA LYS A 216 11.27 10.31 -20.00
C LYS A 216 9.74 10.37 -19.94
N PRO A 217 9.07 11.18 -20.79
CA PRO A 217 7.62 11.28 -20.76
C PRO A 217 6.94 9.94 -21.03
N THR A 218 5.91 9.66 -20.25
CA THR A 218 5.12 8.43 -20.33
C THR A 218 4.30 8.42 -21.61
N GLN A 219 4.23 7.27 -22.26
CA GLN A 219 3.35 7.04 -23.41
C GLN A 219 2.13 6.24 -22.96
N PHE A 220 0.94 6.74 -23.28
CA PHE A 220 -0.34 6.07 -23.04
C PHE A 220 -0.83 5.49 -24.35
N ILE A 221 -0.91 4.16 -24.41
CA ILE A 221 -1.45 3.44 -25.55
C ILE A 221 -2.93 3.23 -25.29
N GLN A 222 -3.78 3.64 -26.24
CA GLN A 222 -5.22 3.44 -26.15
C GLN A 222 -5.57 1.94 -26.22
N ALA A 223 -6.73 1.55 -25.69
CA ALA A 223 -7.13 0.14 -25.57
C ALA A 223 -7.18 -0.59 -26.94
N ASP A 224 -7.47 0.13 -28.03
CA ASP A 224 -7.47 -0.39 -29.40
C ASP A 224 -6.06 -0.54 -30.00
N LYS A 225 -5.01 -0.11 -29.27
CA LYS A 225 -3.60 -0.07 -29.66
C LYS A 225 -3.28 0.77 -30.90
N ARG A 226 -4.22 1.57 -31.41
CA ARG A 226 -4.03 2.36 -32.65
C ARG A 226 -3.49 3.75 -32.37
N ARG A 227 -3.79 4.32 -31.20
CA ARG A 227 -3.36 5.66 -30.81
C ARG A 227 -2.41 5.61 -29.63
N VAL A 228 -1.29 6.31 -29.76
CA VAL A 228 -0.35 6.58 -28.67
C VAL A 228 -0.39 8.07 -28.37
N THR A 229 -0.64 8.42 -27.11
CA THR A 229 -0.51 9.79 -26.62
C THR A 229 0.65 9.87 -25.65
N GLN A 230 1.28 11.04 -25.55
CA GLN A 230 2.46 11.22 -24.69
C GLN A 230 2.16 12.29 -23.65
N ALA A 231 2.59 12.05 -22.41
CA ALA A 231 2.58 13.07 -21.38
C ALA A 231 3.46 14.26 -21.80
N LEU A 232 3.05 15.48 -21.47
CA LEU A 232 3.92 16.66 -21.63
C LEU A 232 5.21 16.48 -20.82
N MET A 233 5.06 15.99 -19.60
CA MET A 233 6.15 15.82 -18.65
C MET A 233 5.83 14.68 -17.68
N THR A 234 6.82 13.87 -17.34
CA THR A 234 6.71 12.84 -16.30
C THR A 234 7.79 13.07 -15.26
N TRP A 235 7.44 12.90 -13.99
CA TRP A 235 8.38 12.91 -12.89
C TRP A 235 8.20 11.66 -12.02
N ASN A 236 9.29 11.21 -11.41
CA ASN A 236 9.32 10.10 -10.47
C ASN A 236 9.66 10.60 -9.08
N VAL A 237 8.95 10.10 -8.07
CA VAL A 237 9.19 10.36 -6.65
C VAL A 237 9.43 9.01 -5.99
N THR A 238 10.57 8.87 -5.32
CA THR A 238 10.88 7.67 -4.54
C THR A 238 10.60 7.94 -3.08
N CYS A 239 9.70 7.16 -2.48
CA CYS A 239 9.46 7.15 -1.05
C CYS A 239 10.09 5.90 -0.43
N GLN A 240 10.83 6.08 0.66
CA GLN A 240 11.51 5.01 1.38
C GLN A 240 10.92 4.86 2.76
N TYR A 241 10.89 3.63 3.25
CA TYR A 241 10.47 3.31 4.61
C TYR A 241 11.69 3.19 5.52
N SER A 242 11.69 3.94 6.64
CA SER A 242 12.72 3.88 7.66
C SER A 242 12.17 3.23 8.93
N GLN A 243 12.73 2.07 9.29
CA GLN A 243 12.35 1.36 10.52
C GLN A 243 12.59 2.23 11.78
N PHE A 244 13.66 3.02 11.78
CA PHE A 244 14.01 3.92 12.89
C PHE A 244 12.97 5.02 13.12
N LEU A 245 12.36 5.53 12.04
CA LEU A 245 11.32 6.55 12.13
C LEU A 245 9.94 5.95 12.44
N ALA A 246 9.72 4.71 12.03
CA ALA A 246 8.41 4.08 12.04
C ALA A 246 7.96 3.57 13.39
N GLN A 247 8.85 2.94 14.16
CA GLN A 247 8.46 2.28 15.39
C GLN A 247 9.53 2.45 16.47
N LYS A 248 9.18 3.16 17.55
CA LYS A 248 9.97 3.20 18.78
C LYS A 248 9.89 1.88 19.56
N THR A 249 8.81 1.13 19.37
CA THR A 249 8.52 -0.13 20.06
C THR A 249 8.20 -1.23 19.04
N PRO A 250 8.76 -2.45 19.18
CA PRO A 250 8.44 -3.58 18.31
C PRO A 250 6.93 -3.91 18.28
N SER A 251 6.46 -4.53 17.19
CA SER A 251 5.06 -4.93 17.00
C SER A 251 4.80 -6.43 17.21
N CYS A 252 5.85 -7.23 17.32
CA CYS A 252 5.76 -8.68 17.48
C CYS A 252 6.91 -9.28 18.31
N CYS A 253 6.65 -10.45 18.89
CA CYS A 253 7.63 -11.27 19.59
C CYS A 253 7.55 -12.73 19.18
N VAL A 254 8.59 -13.50 19.47
CA VAL A 254 8.69 -14.91 19.15
C VAL A 254 8.78 -15.76 20.42
N SER A 255 8.08 -16.89 20.44
CA SER A 255 8.22 -17.94 21.45
C SER A 255 8.60 -19.27 20.80
N LEU A 256 9.42 -20.06 21.48
CA LEU A 256 10.04 -21.26 20.92
C LEU A 256 9.70 -22.49 21.76
N SER A 257 9.52 -23.63 21.11
CA SER A 257 9.36 -24.92 21.79
C SER A 257 9.81 -26.07 20.90
N SER A 258 10.02 -27.24 21.49
CA SER A 258 10.47 -28.44 20.78
C SER A 258 9.93 -29.70 21.43
N PHE A 259 9.80 -30.79 20.67
CA PHE A 259 9.40 -32.09 21.20
C PHE A 259 10.37 -32.72 22.20
N TYR A 260 11.62 -32.25 22.26
CA TYR A 260 12.67 -32.76 23.16
C TYR A 260 12.91 -31.88 24.38
N ASN A 261 12.08 -30.87 24.63
CA ASN A 261 12.16 -30.01 25.79
C ASN A 261 10.74 -29.70 26.29
N ASP A 262 10.48 -30.01 27.56
CA ASP A 262 9.15 -29.84 28.16
C ASP A 262 8.81 -28.37 28.44
N THR A 263 9.80 -27.49 28.43
CA THR A 263 9.62 -26.06 28.68
C THR A 263 9.45 -25.28 27.39
N ILE A 264 8.48 -24.36 27.39
CA ILE A 264 8.29 -23.39 26.30
C ILE A 264 9.10 -22.15 26.66
N VAL A 265 9.95 -21.71 25.73
CA VAL A 265 10.66 -20.44 25.82
C VAL A 265 9.68 -19.34 25.44
N PRO A 266 9.22 -18.51 26.40
CA PRO A 266 8.22 -17.51 26.13
C PRO A 266 8.80 -16.35 25.33
N CYS A 267 7.93 -15.48 24.84
CA CYS A 267 8.38 -14.15 24.41
C CYS A 267 9.07 -13.42 25.57
N PRO A 268 10.16 -12.66 25.30
CA PRO A 268 10.78 -11.83 26.32
C PRO A 268 9.78 -10.89 26.99
N THR A 269 9.93 -10.72 28.30
CA THR A 269 9.10 -9.80 29.08
C THR A 269 9.29 -8.38 28.57
N CYS A 270 8.19 -7.63 28.45
CA CYS A 270 8.14 -6.28 27.89
C CYS A 270 8.74 -6.11 26.50
N ALA A 271 8.75 -7.15 25.65
CA ALA A 271 9.28 -7.07 24.29
C ALA A 271 8.70 -5.90 23.46
N CYS A 272 7.43 -5.55 23.66
CA CYS A 272 6.76 -4.43 22.98
C CYS A 272 6.42 -3.26 23.91
N GLY A 273 7.13 -3.15 25.04
CA GLY A 273 6.98 -2.10 26.04
C GLY A 273 6.44 -2.60 27.37
N CYS A 274 6.92 -2.03 28.49
CA CYS A 274 6.39 -2.29 29.83
C CYS A 274 5.28 -1.28 30.19
N GLN A 275 4.43 -1.67 31.14
CA GLN A 275 3.66 -0.70 31.92
C GLN A 275 4.63 0.07 32.83
N GLY A 276 4.72 1.38 32.66
CA GLY A 276 5.44 2.27 33.57
C GLY A 276 4.43 3.15 34.32
N ASN A 277 4.81 3.73 35.46
CA ASN A 277 3.97 4.67 36.22
C ASN A 277 3.63 5.99 35.48
N SER A 278 4.05 6.14 34.23
CA SER A 278 3.76 7.28 33.36
C SER A 278 2.58 6.99 32.45
N SER A 279 1.65 7.94 32.35
CA SER A 279 0.43 7.98 31.50
C SER A 279 0.63 7.75 29.99
N LEU A 280 1.86 7.46 29.53
CA LEU A 280 2.25 7.10 28.17
C LEU A 280 2.45 5.59 27.96
N SER A 281 2.36 4.77 29.02
CA SER A 281 2.43 3.31 28.88
C SER A 281 1.09 2.77 28.38
N GLY A 282 1.11 2.09 27.24
CA GLY A 282 -0.10 1.56 26.59
C GLY A 282 -0.97 0.76 27.54
N SER A 283 -2.22 1.21 27.72
CA SER A 283 -3.24 0.47 28.44
C SER A 283 -3.50 -0.85 27.73
N CYS A 284 -3.35 -1.98 28.44
CA CYS A 284 -3.81 -3.29 27.97
C CYS A 284 -5.17 -3.63 28.60
N VAL A 285 -5.85 -4.63 28.04
CA VAL A 285 -7.13 -5.13 28.57
C VAL A 285 -6.96 -6.57 29.00
N ASN A 286 -7.41 -6.88 30.21
CA ASN A 286 -7.47 -8.26 30.70
C ASN A 286 -8.61 -9.01 30.00
N SER A 287 -8.34 -10.21 29.50
CA SER A 287 -9.32 -11.02 28.77
C SER A 287 -10.55 -11.43 29.59
N GLN A 288 -10.49 -11.30 30.91
CA GLN A 288 -11.54 -11.69 31.85
C GLN A 288 -12.44 -10.52 32.32
N THR A 289 -12.24 -9.29 31.81
CA THR A 289 -13.05 -8.15 32.27
C THR A 289 -14.48 -8.19 31.71
N PRO A 290 -15.54 -8.04 32.55
CA PRO A 290 -16.95 -8.12 32.12
C PRO A 290 -17.37 -7.11 31.05
N HIS A 291 -16.61 -6.03 30.88
CA HIS A 291 -16.92 -4.88 30.02
C HIS A 291 -16.00 -4.76 28.78
N LEU A 292 -15.37 -5.87 28.35
CA LEU A 292 -14.50 -5.89 27.16
C LEU A 292 -15.13 -5.23 25.92
N ALA A 293 -16.41 -5.53 25.64
CA ALA A 293 -17.11 -4.98 24.51
C ALA A 293 -17.27 -3.44 24.57
N SER A 294 -17.52 -2.87 25.76
CA SER A 294 -17.65 -1.41 25.91
C SER A 294 -16.31 -0.68 25.87
N VAL A 295 -15.23 -1.28 26.37
CA VAL A 295 -13.86 -0.71 26.30
C VAL A 295 -13.31 -0.72 24.85
N VAL A 296 -13.63 -1.76 24.09
CA VAL A 296 -13.28 -1.86 22.66
C VAL A 296 -14.06 -0.84 21.84
N SER A 297 -15.33 -0.60 22.18
CA SER A 297 -16.24 0.29 21.44
C SER A 297 -16.17 1.77 21.86
N GLY A 298 -15.69 2.06 23.08
CA GLY A 298 -15.69 3.41 23.67
C GLY A 298 -14.55 4.33 23.21
N SER A 299 -13.57 3.82 22.48
CA SER A 299 -12.54 4.65 21.87
C SER A 299 -13.05 5.16 20.53
N GLY A 300 -13.32 6.46 20.45
CA GLY A 300 -13.81 7.13 19.24
C GLY A 300 -13.10 6.67 17.96
N LYS A 301 -13.87 6.60 16.87
CA LYS A 301 -13.61 6.01 15.54
C LYS A 301 -12.23 6.28 14.87
N ASN A 302 -11.32 7.02 15.49
CA ASN A 302 -10.07 7.52 14.89
C ASN A 302 -8.77 7.11 15.64
N ASN A 303 -8.83 6.36 16.74
CA ASN A 303 -7.61 5.93 17.44
C ASN A 303 -7.07 4.59 16.87
N LEU A 304 -6.12 4.70 15.94
CA LEU A 304 -5.35 3.59 15.35
C LEU A 304 -4.31 2.96 16.30
N SER A 305 -4.24 3.42 17.54
CA SER A 305 -3.30 2.87 18.53
C SER A 305 -3.72 1.45 18.94
N PRO A 306 -2.79 0.47 18.94
CA PRO A 306 -3.12 -0.91 19.26
C PRO A 306 -3.64 -1.03 20.69
N LEU A 307 -4.74 -1.75 20.87
CA LEU A 307 -5.28 -2.11 22.19
C LEU A 307 -5.00 -3.59 22.40
N VAL A 308 -4.01 -3.91 23.23
CA VAL A 308 -3.51 -5.28 23.38
C VAL A 308 -4.08 -5.98 24.60
N GLN A 309 -4.17 -7.30 24.55
CA GLN A 309 -4.41 -8.13 25.72
C GLN A 309 -3.23 -8.05 26.69
N CYS A 310 -3.52 -7.93 27.98
CA CYS A 310 -2.49 -7.93 29.01
C CYS A 310 -1.75 -9.27 29.03
N THR A 311 -0.45 -9.20 28.74
CA THR A 311 0.49 -10.32 28.70
C THR A 311 1.83 -9.82 29.23
N SER A 312 2.73 -10.71 29.61
CA SER A 312 4.06 -10.32 30.07
C SER A 312 4.91 -9.64 28.98
N HIS A 313 4.65 -9.91 27.70
CA HIS A 313 5.38 -9.36 26.55
C HIS A 313 4.76 -8.10 25.95
N MET A 314 3.46 -7.84 26.18
CA MET A 314 2.69 -6.69 25.70
C MET A 314 2.64 -6.49 24.17
N CYS A 315 3.10 -7.48 23.41
CA CYS A 315 3.11 -7.44 21.94
C CYS A 315 1.73 -7.68 21.31
N PRO A 316 1.35 -6.88 20.27
CA PRO A 316 0.17 -7.12 19.46
C PRO A 316 0.15 -8.48 18.76
N VAL A 317 1.31 -9.00 18.35
CA VAL A 317 1.41 -10.29 17.65
C VAL A 317 2.46 -11.16 18.32
N ARG A 318 2.17 -12.46 18.44
CA ARG A 318 3.13 -13.49 18.85
C ARG A 318 3.25 -14.53 17.75
N ILE A 319 4.48 -14.87 17.41
CA ILE A 319 4.77 -16.00 16.53
C ILE A 319 5.37 -17.12 17.38
N HIS A 320 4.69 -18.26 17.44
CA HIS A 320 5.18 -19.45 18.10
C HIS A 320 5.79 -20.42 17.08
N TRP A 321 7.05 -20.78 17.29
CA TRP A 321 7.78 -21.75 16.49
C TRP A 321 7.99 -23.03 17.30
N HIS A 322 7.37 -24.11 16.87
CA HIS A 322 7.41 -25.40 17.54
C HIS A 322 8.07 -26.46 16.66
N VAL A 323 9.20 -27.03 17.10
CA VAL A 323 9.81 -28.20 16.46
C VAL A 323 9.02 -29.44 16.89
N LYS A 324 8.16 -29.94 15.98
CA LYS A 324 7.12 -30.93 16.32
C LYS A 324 7.63 -32.37 16.33
N VAL A 325 8.32 -32.78 15.26
CA VAL A 325 8.78 -34.17 15.09
C VAL A 325 10.04 -34.20 14.24
N ASN A 326 10.93 -35.14 14.55
CA ASN A 326 12.13 -35.44 13.80
C ASN A 326 12.07 -36.86 13.21
N TYR A 327 11.95 -36.99 11.89
CA TYR A 327 11.99 -38.28 11.17
C TYR A 327 13.41 -38.63 10.73
N LYS A 328 13.60 -39.77 10.05
CA LYS A 328 14.93 -40.16 9.52
C LYS A 328 15.49 -39.12 8.54
N GLU A 329 14.70 -38.75 7.52
CA GLU A 329 15.15 -37.84 6.45
C GLU A 329 14.53 -36.44 6.50
N TYR A 330 13.48 -36.27 7.32
CA TYR A 330 12.70 -35.03 7.38
C TYR A 330 12.55 -34.56 8.82
N TRP A 331 12.21 -33.30 8.99
CA TRP A 331 11.77 -32.75 10.27
C TRP A 331 10.63 -31.77 10.04
N ARG A 332 9.76 -31.67 11.05
CA ARG A 332 8.50 -30.95 10.96
C ARG A 332 8.45 -29.84 11.99
N VAL A 333 8.11 -28.65 11.53
CA VAL A 333 7.87 -27.47 12.36
C VAL A 333 6.39 -27.11 12.29
N LYS A 334 5.82 -26.70 13.41
CA LYS A 334 4.52 -26.04 13.47
C LYS A 334 4.73 -24.57 13.80
N VAL A 335 4.17 -23.69 12.98
CA VAL A 335 4.17 -22.24 13.21
C VAL A 335 2.77 -21.81 13.60
N THR A 336 2.65 -20.97 14.62
CA THR A 336 1.37 -20.40 15.06
C THR A 336 1.50 -18.89 15.24
N ILE A 337 0.73 -18.12 14.50
CA ILE A 337 0.67 -16.66 14.62
C ILE A 337 -0.57 -16.33 15.43
N THR A 338 -0.42 -15.61 16.54
CA THR A 338 -1.51 -15.20 17.42
C THR A 338 -1.60 -13.68 17.46
N ASN A 339 -2.80 -13.14 17.25
CA ASN A 339 -3.12 -11.74 17.39
C ASN A 339 -3.68 -11.46 18.78
N PHE A 340 -3.03 -10.55 19.51
CA PHE A 340 -3.42 -10.06 20.83
C PHE A 340 -4.01 -8.64 20.76
N ASN A 341 -4.19 -8.06 19.57
CA ASN A 341 -4.80 -6.75 19.38
C ASN A 341 -6.32 -6.86 19.24
N TYR A 342 -7.07 -6.12 20.07
CA TYR A 342 -8.53 -6.07 20.05
C TYR A 342 -9.10 -5.09 19.02
N ARG A 343 -8.29 -4.19 18.46
CA ARG A 343 -8.72 -3.13 17.53
C ARG A 343 -8.26 -3.33 16.10
N MET A 344 -7.41 -4.33 15.86
CA MET A 344 -6.75 -4.51 14.56
C MET A 344 -6.84 -5.95 14.09
N ASN A 345 -7.26 -6.08 12.85
CA ASN A 345 -7.19 -7.30 12.07
C ASN A 345 -6.03 -7.18 11.08
N TYR A 346 -5.42 -8.30 10.72
CA TYR A 346 -4.37 -8.34 9.70
C TYR A 346 -4.88 -9.12 8.48
N SER A 347 -5.29 -8.38 7.45
CA SER A 347 -5.59 -8.92 6.12
C SER A 347 -4.32 -9.06 5.29
N GLU A 348 -4.22 -10.11 4.46
CA GLU A 348 -3.05 -10.39 3.62
C GLU A 348 -1.74 -10.43 4.41
N TRP A 349 -1.81 -10.87 5.67
CA TRP A 349 -0.66 -10.95 6.56
C TRP A 349 0.45 -11.80 5.91
N ASN A 350 1.68 -11.45 6.21
CA ASN A 350 2.84 -12.21 5.81
C ASN A 350 3.87 -12.29 6.93
N MET A 351 4.71 -13.31 6.82
CA MET A 351 5.84 -13.54 7.70
C MET A 351 7.07 -13.85 6.85
N VAL A 352 8.19 -13.22 7.17
CA VAL A 352 9.49 -13.56 6.58
C VAL A 352 10.34 -14.24 7.63
N VAL A 353 10.87 -15.41 7.31
CA VAL A 353 11.67 -16.20 8.23
C VAL A 353 13.05 -16.40 7.64
N GLN A 354 14.08 -16.16 8.44
CA GLN A 354 15.46 -16.46 8.10
C GLN A 354 15.91 -17.72 8.84
N HIS A 355 16.19 -18.79 8.09
CA HIS A 355 16.70 -20.06 8.61
C HIS A 355 17.50 -20.79 7.51
N PRO A 356 18.69 -21.34 7.83
CA PRO A 356 19.59 -21.94 6.82
C PRO A 356 18.96 -23.08 6.01
N ASN A 357 18.01 -23.81 6.59
CA ASN A 357 17.38 -24.96 5.92
C ASN A 357 16.17 -24.64 5.03
N PHE A 358 15.87 -23.36 4.73
CA PHE A 358 14.79 -23.03 3.79
C PHE A 358 15.07 -23.46 2.35
N ASP A 359 16.33 -23.67 2.00
CA ASP A 359 16.75 -24.27 0.72
C ASP A 359 16.16 -25.67 0.51
N ASN A 360 15.87 -26.38 1.61
CA ASN A 360 15.39 -27.76 1.62
C ASN A 360 13.91 -27.89 2.05
N LEU A 361 13.11 -26.82 1.91
CA LEU A 361 11.67 -26.90 2.18
C LEU A 361 11.00 -27.86 1.18
N THR A 362 10.41 -28.93 1.69
CA THR A 362 9.83 -30.00 0.85
C THR A 362 8.32 -29.84 0.71
N GLN A 363 7.62 -29.61 1.83
CA GLN A 363 6.17 -29.44 1.84
C GLN A 363 5.77 -28.32 2.78
N LEU A 364 4.74 -27.59 2.36
CA LEU A 364 4.12 -26.52 3.12
C LEU A 364 2.63 -26.83 3.26
N PHE A 365 2.12 -26.76 4.48
CA PHE A 365 0.70 -26.97 4.75
C PHE A 365 0.01 -25.64 5.01
N SER A 366 -1.08 -25.38 4.30
CA SER A 366 -2.00 -24.26 4.58
C SER A 366 -1.45 -22.84 4.43
N PHE A 367 -0.20 -22.62 4.01
CA PHE A 367 0.35 -21.30 3.65
C PHE A 367 0.88 -21.30 2.21
N ASN A 368 1.05 -20.12 1.65
CA ASN A 368 1.82 -19.88 0.43
C ASN A 368 3.29 -19.60 0.78
N TYR A 369 4.20 -19.83 -0.17
CA TYR A 369 5.64 -19.66 0.01
C TYR A 369 6.33 -19.05 -1.19
N LYS A 370 7.33 -18.23 -0.90
CA LYS A 370 8.30 -17.75 -1.88
C LYS A 370 9.64 -17.52 -1.20
N SER A 371 10.71 -18.12 -1.74
CA SER A 371 12.07 -17.81 -1.33
C SER A 371 12.40 -16.36 -1.69
N LEU A 372 13.10 -15.68 -0.79
CA LEU A 372 13.65 -14.35 -1.00
C LEU A 372 15.17 -14.46 -1.05
N THR A 373 15.78 -13.95 -2.11
CA THR A 373 17.22 -14.05 -2.35
C THR A 373 17.86 -12.66 -2.35
N PRO A 374 17.88 -11.94 -1.20
CA PRO A 374 18.31 -10.55 -1.15
C PRO A 374 19.78 -10.36 -1.60
N TYR A 375 20.61 -11.39 -1.46
CA TYR A 375 22.04 -11.36 -1.80
C TYR A 375 22.42 -12.29 -2.97
N GLY A 376 21.42 -12.80 -3.72
CA GLY A 376 21.57 -13.62 -4.94
C GLY A 376 22.18 -15.02 -4.76
N SER A 377 22.99 -15.24 -3.73
CA SER A 377 23.72 -16.50 -3.47
C SER A 377 23.21 -17.30 -2.27
N ILE A 378 22.41 -16.68 -1.40
CA ILE A 378 21.93 -17.28 -0.16
C ILE A 378 20.40 -17.28 -0.19
N ASN A 379 19.81 -18.47 -0.07
CA ASN A 379 18.36 -18.70 -0.12
C ASN A 379 17.78 -19.02 1.28
N ASP A 380 18.48 -18.58 2.33
CA ASP A 380 18.16 -18.80 3.75
C ASP A 380 16.90 -18.06 4.24
N THR A 381 16.25 -17.29 3.37
CA THR A 381 15.14 -16.42 3.72
C THR A 381 13.91 -16.78 2.91
N ALA A 382 12.79 -16.93 3.60
CA ALA A 382 11.53 -17.35 3.03
C ALA A 382 10.41 -16.41 3.45
N MET A 383 9.55 -16.06 2.50
CA MET A 383 8.29 -15.38 2.76
C MET A 383 7.15 -16.40 2.76
N LEU A 384 6.32 -16.33 3.81
CA LEU A 384 5.14 -17.14 4.02
C LEU A 384 3.92 -16.22 4.18
N TRP A 385 2.77 -16.59 3.62
CA TRP A 385 1.53 -15.83 3.78
C TRP A 385 0.30 -16.73 3.68
N GLY A 386 -0.85 -16.22 4.12
CA GLY A 386 -2.10 -16.96 4.06
C GLY A 386 -2.58 -17.26 2.62
N VAL A 387 -3.38 -18.30 2.48
CA VAL A 387 -4.11 -18.65 1.26
C VAL A 387 -5.40 -17.81 1.23
N LYS A 388 -5.63 -17.15 0.08
CA LYS A 388 -6.81 -16.29 -0.12
C LYS A 388 -8.10 -17.06 0.18
N PHE A 389 -9.02 -16.42 0.89
CA PHE A 389 -10.32 -16.99 1.32
C PHE A 389 -10.24 -18.19 2.28
N TYR A 390 -9.07 -18.47 2.87
CA TYR A 390 -8.91 -19.54 3.85
C TYR A 390 -8.31 -19.04 5.16
N ASN A 391 -7.09 -18.51 5.11
CA ASN A 391 -6.39 -18.01 6.28
C ASN A 391 -5.54 -16.76 5.97
N ASP A 392 -5.89 -16.03 4.91
CA ASP A 392 -5.36 -14.71 4.56
C ASP A 392 -5.83 -13.59 5.51
N PHE A 393 -6.76 -13.90 6.42
CA PHE A 393 -7.27 -12.97 7.41
C PHE A 393 -6.97 -13.46 8.84
N LEU A 394 -6.18 -12.69 9.58
CA LEU A 394 -5.91 -12.90 10.99
C LEU A 394 -6.79 -11.94 11.80
N SER A 395 -7.83 -12.50 12.41
CA SER A 395 -8.80 -11.77 13.23
C SER A 395 -8.14 -11.17 14.47
N GLN A 396 -8.79 -10.15 15.04
CA GLN A 396 -8.49 -9.58 16.35
C GLN A 396 -8.41 -10.64 17.46
N ALA A 397 -7.89 -10.23 18.62
CA ALA A 397 -7.76 -11.08 19.79
C ALA A 397 -9.07 -11.78 20.19
N GLY A 398 -9.00 -13.10 20.36
CA GLY A 398 -10.13 -13.96 20.67
C GLY A 398 -9.87 -15.41 20.24
N PRO A 399 -10.90 -16.29 20.30
CA PRO A 399 -10.77 -17.71 19.94
C PRO A 399 -10.27 -17.94 18.51
N ASN A 400 -10.66 -17.07 17.58
CA ASN A 400 -10.28 -17.13 16.16
C ASN A 400 -9.08 -16.22 15.82
N GLY A 401 -8.43 -15.63 16.84
CA GLY A 401 -7.30 -14.71 16.68
C GLY A 401 -5.97 -15.42 16.45
N ASN A 402 -5.96 -16.59 15.83
CA ASN A 402 -4.73 -17.30 15.49
C ASN A 402 -4.82 -18.03 14.14
N VAL A 403 -3.67 -18.17 13.49
CA VAL A 403 -3.48 -19.00 12.30
C VAL A 403 -2.30 -19.94 12.52
N GLN A 404 -2.40 -21.15 11.98
CA GLN A 404 -1.40 -22.20 12.17
C GLN A 404 -1.05 -22.87 10.85
N SER A 405 0.19 -23.31 10.74
CA SER A 405 0.71 -24.04 9.58
C SER A 405 1.81 -24.99 10.03
N GLU A 406 2.08 -25.97 9.18
CA GLU A 406 3.21 -26.88 9.35
C GLU A 406 4.17 -26.78 8.15
N LEU A 407 5.45 -26.86 8.46
CA LEU A 407 6.56 -26.86 7.51
C LEU A 407 7.25 -28.21 7.59
N LEU A 408 7.44 -28.87 6.44
CA LEU A 408 8.23 -30.10 6.35
C LEU A 408 9.51 -29.81 5.59
N PHE A 409 10.62 -30.02 6.26
CA PHE A 409 11.95 -29.79 5.73
C PHE A 409 12.67 -31.12 5.53
N ARG A 410 13.39 -31.25 4.42
CA ARG A 410 14.37 -32.31 4.25
C ARG A 410 15.62 -31.97 5.06
N LYS A 411 16.23 -32.99 5.65
CA LYS A 411 17.52 -32.85 6.34
C LYS A 411 18.64 -32.81 5.33
N ASP A 412 19.46 -31.78 5.42
CA ASP A 412 20.78 -31.79 4.81
C ASP A 412 21.77 -32.50 5.74
N LYS A 413 22.41 -33.56 5.24
CA LYS A 413 23.38 -34.35 6.01
C LYS A 413 24.60 -33.53 6.44
N ALA A 414 24.94 -32.46 5.72
CA ALA A 414 26.10 -31.64 6.03
C ALA A 414 25.84 -30.61 7.13
N THR A 415 24.62 -30.07 7.22
CA THR A 415 24.33 -28.92 8.08
C THR A 415 23.30 -29.18 9.17
N PHE A 416 22.47 -30.22 9.04
CA PHE A 416 21.39 -30.48 10.00
C PHE A 416 21.94 -30.90 11.36
N THR A 417 21.63 -30.11 12.38
CA THR A 417 21.88 -30.42 13.79
C THR A 417 20.77 -29.84 14.66
N PHE A 418 20.63 -30.32 15.88
CA PHE A 418 19.83 -29.67 16.92
C PHE A 418 20.71 -28.93 17.93
N ASP A 419 22.02 -28.94 17.74
CA ASP A 419 22.96 -28.26 18.61
C ASP A 419 22.78 -26.75 18.52
N LYS A 420 22.96 -26.09 19.67
CA LYS A 420 23.00 -24.62 19.77
C LYS A 420 21.79 -23.93 19.13
N GLY A 421 20.62 -24.58 19.19
CA GLY A 421 19.37 -24.00 18.71
C GLY A 421 19.26 -23.89 17.17
N TRP A 422 20.02 -24.69 16.41
CA TRP A 422 20.02 -24.62 14.94
C TRP A 422 18.63 -24.78 14.31
N ALA A 423 17.74 -25.57 14.89
CA ALA A 423 16.37 -25.80 14.38
C ALA A 423 15.41 -24.60 14.52
N PHE A 424 15.88 -23.50 15.13
CA PHE A 424 15.11 -22.29 15.36
C PHE A 424 15.53 -21.16 14.41
N PRO A 425 14.60 -20.32 13.99
CA PRO A 425 14.89 -19.24 13.06
C PRO A 425 15.85 -18.22 13.68
N ARG A 426 16.68 -17.63 12.83
CA ARG A 426 17.62 -16.56 13.22
C ARG A 426 16.90 -15.23 13.37
N ARG A 427 15.93 -14.96 12.49
CA ARG A 427 15.11 -13.75 12.46
C ARG A 427 13.73 -14.06 11.91
N ILE A 428 12.73 -13.34 12.42
CA ILE A 428 11.38 -13.36 11.89
C ILE A 428 10.89 -11.92 11.73
N TYR A 429 10.29 -11.62 10.58
CA TYR A 429 9.55 -10.39 10.35
C TYR A 429 8.08 -10.69 10.17
N PHE A 430 7.20 -9.85 10.71
CA PHE A 430 5.76 -9.93 10.51
C PHE A 430 5.26 -8.65 9.84
N ASN A 431 4.61 -8.76 8.67
CA ASN A 431 4.20 -7.62 7.84
C ASN A 431 5.34 -6.60 7.58
N GLY A 432 6.58 -7.11 7.58
CA GLY A 432 7.81 -6.37 7.41
C GLY A 432 8.42 -5.74 8.67
N ASP A 433 7.80 -5.86 9.84
CA ASP A 433 8.36 -5.42 11.12
C ASP A 433 9.18 -6.54 11.74
N ASN A 434 10.34 -6.22 12.33
CA ASN A 434 11.23 -7.20 12.96
C ASN A 434 10.68 -7.64 14.32
N CYS A 435 10.51 -8.95 14.52
CA CYS A 435 10.03 -9.49 15.79
C CYS A 435 11.16 -9.71 16.79
N VAL A 436 10.87 -9.48 18.06
CA VAL A 436 11.82 -9.73 19.15
C VAL A 436 11.97 -11.24 19.35
N MET A 437 13.19 -11.74 19.12
CA MET A 437 13.57 -13.12 19.37
C MET A 437 13.98 -13.30 20.84
N PRO A 438 13.73 -14.48 21.46
CA PRO A 438 14.38 -14.85 22.71
C PRO A 438 15.91 -14.83 22.56
N PRO A 439 16.67 -14.69 23.66
CA PRO A 439 18.11 -14.73 23.58
C PRO A 439 18.57 -16.18 23.25
N PRO A 440 19.65 -16.37 22.47
CA PRO A 440 20.04 -17.69 21.96
C PRO A 440 20.39 -18.74 23.04
N ASP A 441 20.83 -18.30 24.21
CA ASP A 441 21.10 -19.13 25.39
C ASP A 441 19.85 -19.77 25.97
N ALA A 442 18.68 -19.16 25.77
CA ALA A 442 17.40 -19.68 26.21
C ALA A 442 16.78 -20.69 25.23
N TYR A 443 17.34 -20.88 24.03
CA TYR A 443 16.72 -21.73 23.01
C TYR A 443 16.64 -23.18 23.49
N PRO A 444 15.56 -23.93 23.18
CA PRO A 444 15.48 -25.33 23.58
C PRO A 444 16.67 -26.11 23.02
N TRP A 445 17.43 -26.77 23.88
CA TRP A 445 18.54 -27.64 23.47
C TRP A 445 18.16 -29.11 23.73
N LEU A 446 18.73 -30.01 22.92
CA LEU A 446 18.68 -31.44 23.22
C LEU A 446 19.44 -31.68 24.53
N PRO A 447 18.83 -32.33 25.54
CA PRO A 447 19.57 -32.71 26.72
C PRO A 447 20.76 -33.59 26.31
N ASN A 448 21.98 -33.23 26.76
CA ASN A 448 23.19 -34.04 26.55
C ASN A 448 23.10 -35.42 27.24
N ALA A 449 22.05 -35.67 28.02
CA ALA A 449 21.76 -36.95 28.60
C ALA A 449 21.12 -37.86 27.52
N GLY A 450 21.96 -38.64 26.85
CA GLY A 450 21.45 -39.87 26.24
C GLY A 450 20.72 -40.67 27.32
N SER A 451 19.55 -41.22 26.99
CA SER A 451 18.93 -42.25 27.81
C SER A 451 19.95 -43.37 27.94
N ARG A 452 20.70 -43.39 29.05
CA ARG A 452 21.28 -44.62 29.53
C ARG A 452 20.05 -45.44 29.89
N GLN A 453 19.69 -46.38 29.03
CA GLN A 453 19.10 -47.61 29.52
C GLN A 453 20.14 -48.18 30.49
N GLU A 454 20.06 -47.74 31.75
CA GLU A 454 20.67 -48.41 32.87
C GLU A 454 20.01 -49.78 32.86
N VAL A 455 20.63 -50.73 32.15
CA VAL A 455 20.22 -52.12 32.20
C VAL A 455 20.38 -52.48 33.66
N SER A 456 19.26 -52.62 34.36
CA SER A 456 19.26 -52.92 35.79
C SER A 456 20.10 -54.18 35.99
N LEU A 457 21.23 -54.03 36.68
CA LEU A 457 22.08 -55.15 37.08
C LEU A 457 21.24 -56.22 37.80
N PHE A 458 20.22 -55.78 38.54
CA PHE A 458 19.26 -56.66 39.19
C PHE A 458 18.44 -57.50 38.19
N ALA A 459 18.00 -56.91 37.07
CA ALA A 459 17.30 -57.62 36.02
C ALA A 459 18.20 -58.64 35.31
N LEU A 460 19.48 -58.32 35.09
CA LEU A 460 20.47 -59.26 34.54
C LEU A 460 20.77 -60.41 35.50
N VAL A 461 20.90 -60.13 36.80
CA VAL A 461 21.12 -61.15 37.84
C VAL A 461 19.91 -62.07 37.95
N ILE A 462 18.68 -61.53 37.93
CA ILE A 462 17.46 -62.34 37.94
C ILE A 462 17.38 -63.21 36.68
N ALA A 463 17.66 -62.66 35.49
CA ALA A 463 17.65 -63.44 34.26
C ALA A 463 18.68 -64.58 34.29
N TYR A 464 19.86 -64.33 34.85
CA TYR A 464 20.90 -65.35 35.05
C TYR A 464 20.50 -66.43 36.05
N LEU A 465 19.92 -66.06 37.20
CA LEU A 465 19.43 -67.02 38.20
C LEU A 465 18.29 -67.88 37.65
N VAL A 466 17.37 -67.28 36.89
CA VAL A 466 16.28 -68.01 36.22
C VAL A 466 16.87 -69.01 35.22
N ALA A 467 17.87 -68.62 34.43
CA ALA A 467 18.54 -69.53 33.51
C ALA A 467 19.23 -70.69 34.23
N LEU A 468 19.88 -70.46 35.39
CA LEU A 468 20.49 -71.51 36.20
C LEU A 468 19.45 -72.49 36.77
N VAL A 469 18.30 -72.00 37.22
CA VAL A 469 17.21 -72.86 37.71
C VAL A 469 16.66 -73.74 36.59
N PHE A 470 16.47 -73.19 35.39
CA PHE A 470 16.07 -73.99 34.23
C PHE A 470 17.13 -75.02 33.83
N TYR A 471 18.42 -74.70 33.96
CA TYR A 471 19.51 -75.64 33.67
C TYR A 471 19.67 -76.74 34.74
N ALA A 472 19.29 -76.48 35.99
CA ALA A 472 19.31 -77.44 37.08
C ALA A 472 18.07 -78.34 37.13
N HIS A 473 17.03 -78.03 36.34
CA HIS A 473 15.79 -78.80 36.22
C HIS A 473 15.61 -79.44 34.83
N ALA A 474 16.59 -79.31 33.93
CA ALA A 474 16.77 -80.11 32.73
C ALA A 474 17.76 -81.24 33.02
#